data_AF-A0A7X6TPQ2-F1
#
_entry.id   AF-A0A7X6TPQ2-F1
#
_cell.length_a   1.000
_cell.length_b   1.000
_cell.length_c   1.000
_cell.angle_alpha   90.00
_cell.angle_beta   90.00
_cell.angle_gamma   90.00
#
_symmetry.space_group_name_H-M   'P 1'
#
loop_
_entity.id
_entity.type
_entity.pdbx_description
1 polymer ?
#
loop_
_entity_poly.entity_id
_entity_poly.type
_entity_poly.pdbx_seq_one_letter_code
_entity_poly.pdbx_strand_id
1 'polypeptide(L)'
;MKKPTREQFAAMQDHSILEPWQIKADIKKMIEETIKYGFNATYVEPCHVKFAVEQSRGLAKVGTVIGFPWGCHTTEIKIAEGLQCIKDGAHALDLVIN
;
A
#
# COMPACT_ATOMS: atom_id res chain seq x y z
N MET A 1 21.60 -8.50 -20.70
CA MET A 1 20.82 -9.03 -19.55
C MET A 1 19.65 -9.85 -20.07
N LYS A 2 19.27 -10.94 -19.41
CA LYS A 2 18.06 -11.73 -19.74
C LYS A 2 16.81 -10.92 -19.35
N LYS A 3 15.75 -10.98 -20.16
CA LYS A 3 14.45 -10.36 -19.84
C LYS A 3 13.75 -11.17 -18.74
N PRO A 4 13.07 -10.53 -17.77
CA PRO A 4 12.32 -11.23 -16.73
C PRO A 4 11.15 -12.03 -17.31
N THR A 5 10.75 -13.11 -16.65
CA THR A 5 9.45 -13.76 -16.92
C THR A 5 8.30 -12.87 -16.46
N ARG A 6 7.06 -13.23 -16.81
CA ARG A 6 5.87 -12.46 -16.40
C ARG A 6 5.71 -12.44 -14.89
N GLU A 7 5.98 -13.55 -14.24
CA GLU A 7 5.88 -13.73 -12.79
C GLU A 7 6.96 -12.91 -12.07
N GLN A 8 8.19 -12.93 -12.59
CA GLN A 8 9.28 -12.11 -12.06
C GLN A 8 8.98 -10.62 -12.22
N PHE A 9 8.40 -10.21 -13.34
CA PHE A 9 8.01 -8.83 -13.57
C PHE A 9 6.88 -8.40 -12.63
N ALA A 10 5.86 -9.24 -12.43
CA ALA A 10 4.76 -8.98 -11.50
C ALA A 10 5.28 -8.82 -10.06
N ALA A 11 6.18 -9.68 -9.60
CA ALA A 11 6.78 -9.60 -8.27
C ALA A 11 7.65 -8.34 -8.03
N MET A 12 7.86 -7.50 -9.04
CA MET A 12 8.53 -6.19 -8.92
C MET A 12 7.55 -5.02 -8.86
N GLN A 13 6.25 -5.26 -9.07
CA GLN A 13 5.23 -4.21 -9.07
C GLN A 13 4.49 -4.16 -7.74
N ASP A 14 4.17 -2.96 -7.31
CA ASP A 14 3.21 -2.71 -6.25
C ASP A 14 1.84 -2.38 -6.86
N HIS A 15 0.79 -3.03 -6.37
CA HIS A 15 -0.58 -2.83 -6.85
C HIS A 15 -1.25 -1.73 -6.03
N SER A 16 -1.37 -0.56 -6.64
CA SER A 16 -1.76 0.68 -5.97
C SER A 16 -3.05 1.24 -6.57
N ILE A 17 -4.04 1.47 -5.72
CA ILE A 17 -5.29 2.15 -6.05
C ILE A 17 -5.57 3.09 -4.87
N LEU A 18 -5.41 4.41 -5.08
CA LEU A 18 -5.37 5.43 -4.03
C LEU A 18 -6.36 6.57 -4.29
N GLU A 19 -7.43 6.29 -5.02
CA GLU A 19 -8.47 7.29 -5.26
C GLU A 19 -9.35 7.47 -4.01
N PRO A 20 -9.70 8.72 -3.64
CA PRO A 20 -10.39 8.98 -2.38
C PRO A 20 -11.83 8.42 -2.28
N TRP A 21 -12.35 7.83 -3.35
CA TRP A 21 -13.67 7.20 -3.41
C TRP A 21 -13.64 5.67 -3.31
N GLN A 22 -12.48 5.05 -3.09
CA GLN A 22 -12.40 3.60 -2.91
C GLN A 22 -13.21 3.14 -1.70
N ILE A 23 -13.99 2.08 -1.86
CA ILE A 23 -14.69 1.43 -0.75
C ILE A 23 -13.95 0.15 -0.33
N LYS A 24 -14.27 -0.35 0.87
CA LYS A 24 -13.67 -1.58 1.41
C LYS A 24 -13.77 -2.78 0.47
N ALA A 25 -14.81 -2.84 -0.37
CA ALA A 25 -14.97 -3.91 -1.36
C ALA A 25 -13.89 -3.83 -2.46
N ASP A 26 -13.56 -2.63 -2.93
CA ASP A 26 -12.51 -2.41 -3.93
C ASP A 26 -11.14 -2.78 -3.36
N ILE A 27 -10.87 -2.36 -2.13
CA ILE A 27 -9.63 -2.68 -1.41
C ILE A 27 -9.48 -4.20 -1.26
N LYS A 28 -10.55 -4.90 -0.87
CA LYS A 28 -10.53 -6.36 -0.76
C LYS A 28 -10.21 -7.02 -2.09
N LYS A 29 -10.83 -6.56 -3.18
CA LYS A 29 -10.56 -7.05 -4.52
C LYS A 29 -9.09 -6.81 -4.91
N MET A 30 -8.54 -5.64 -4.61
CA MET A 30 -7.14 -5.31 -4.89
C MET A 30 -6.16 -6.23 -4.14
N ILE A 31 -6.45 -6.55 -2.88
CA ILE A 31 -5.67 -7.51 -2.09
C ILE A 31 -5.72 -8.90 -2.73
N GLU A 32 -6.91 -9.36 -3.14
CA GLU A 32 -7.08 -10.65 -3.81
C GLU A 32 -6.31 -10.70 -5.14
N GLU A 33 -6.30 -9.61 -5.91
CA GLU A 33 -5.52 -9.49 -7.15
C GLU A 33 -4.00 -9.52 -6.88
N THR A 34 -3.55 -8.82 -5.83
CA THR A 34 -2.15 -8.82 -5.39
C THR A 34 -1.67 -10.24 -5.10
N ILE A 35 -2.46 -11.01 -4.35
CA ILE A 35 -2.17 -12.41 -4.03
C ILE A 35 -2.22 -13.27 -5.31
N LYS A 36 -3.27 -13.11 -6.12
CA LYS A 36 -3.50 -13.93 -7.33
C LYS A 36 -2.37 -13.78 -8.36
N TYR A 37 -1.89 -12.55 -8.57
CA TYR A 37 -0.87 -12.26 -9.58
C TYR A 37 0.55 -12.23 -9.04
N GLY A 38 0.73 -12.34 -7.72
CA GLY A 38 2.04 -12.34 -7.08
C GLY A 38 2.74 -10.99 -7.15
N PHE A 39 1.97 -9.89 -7.02
CA PHE A 39 2.55 -8.55 -6.87
C PHE A 39 3.28 -8.42 -5.54
N ASN A 40 4.26 -7.51 -5.44
CA ASN A 40 5.11 -7.37 -4.25
C ASN A 40 4.30 -6.90 -3.03
N ALA A 41 3.50 -5.86 -3.20
CA ALA A 41 2.63 -5.31 -2.16
C ALA A 41 1.35 -4.74 -2.77
N THR A 42 0.35 -4.58 -1.91
CA THR A 42 -0.84 -3.77 -2.19
C THR A 42 -0.73 -2.44 -1.45
N TYR A 43 -1.03 -1.33 -2.10
CA TYR A 43 -0.96 0.00 -1.51
C TYR A 43 -2.34 0.60 -1.33
N VAL A 44 -2.64 1.02 -0.11
CA VAL A 44 -3.90 1.64 0.31
C VAL A 44 -3.66 2.98 0.98
N GLU A 45 -4.69 3.81 1.07
CA GLU A 45 -4.66 5.05 1.85
C GLU A 45 -4.47 4.75 3.35
N PRO A 46 -3.86 5.68 4.11
CA PRO A 46 -3.57 5.50 5.54
C PRO A 46 -4.75 5.00 6.38
N CYS A 47 -5.95 5.51 6.11
CA CYS A 47 -7.16 5.15 6.85
C CYS A 47 -7.61 3.69 6.64
N HIS A 48 -7.08 3.02 5.62
CA HIS A 48 -7.44 1.66 5.25
C HIS A 48 -6.37 0.62 5.61
N VAL A 49 -5.19 1.02 6.08
CA VAL A 49 -4.06 0.13 6.40
C VAL A 49 -4.50 -1.02 7.29
N LYS A 50 -5.13 -0.73 8.44
CA LYS A 50 -5.56 -1.76 9.38
C LYS A 50 -6.49 -2.80 8.74
N PHE A 51 -7.48 -2.32 7.97
CA PHE A 51 -8.40 -3.19 7.26
C PHE A 51 -7.68 -4.05 6.22
N ALA A 52 -6.77 -3.45 5.43
CA ALA A 52 -6.03 -4.16 4.40
C ALA A 52 -5.10 -5.24 5.00
N VAL A 53 -4.42 -4.95 6.11
CA VAL A 53 -3.58 -5.91 6.83
C VAL A 53 -4.43 -7.10 7.30
N GLU A 54 -5.58 -6.84 7.93
CA GLU A 54 -6.51 -7.90 8.35
C GLU A 54 -7.02 -8.76 7.18
N GLN A 55 -7.37 -8.13 6.05
CA GLN A 55 -7.85 -8.84 4.87
C GLN A 55 -6.75 -9.59 4.11
N SER A 56 -5.50 -9.12 4.17
CA SER A 56 -4.36 -9.78 3.52
C SER A 56 -4.08 -11.16 4.09
N ARG A 57 -4.43 -11.40 5.37
CA ARG A 57 -4.15 -12.64 6.11
C ARG A 57 -2.67 -13.04 6.06
N GLY A 58 -1.77 -12.06 5.91
CA GLY A 58 -0.32 -12.28 5.76
C GLY A 58 0.10 -12.87 4.41
N LEU A 59 -0.80 -12.97 3.43
CA LEU A 59 -0.51 -13.51 2.10
C LEU A 59 0.02 -12.43 1.12
N ALA A 60 -0.17 -11.14 1.46
CA ALA A 60 0.36 -10.01 0.71
C ALA A 60 0.90 -8.96 1.67
N LYS A 61 1.96 -8.25 1.25
CA LYS A 61 2.45 -7.07 1.97
C LYS A 61 1.49 -5.92 1.75
N VAL A 62 1.32 -5.08 2.77
CA VAL A 62 0.50 -3.87 2.72
C VAL A 62 1.40 -2.64 2.86
N GLY A 63 1.46 -1.84 1.80
CA GLY A 63 2.08 -0.53 1.80
C GLY A 63 1.05 0.59 1.94
N THR A 64 1.51 1.78 2.28
CA THR A 64 0.68 2.99 2.30
C THR A 64 1.50 4.23 2.00
N VAL A 65 0.83 5.36 1.83
CA VAL A 65 1.43 6.65 1.47
C VAL A 65 1.32 7.65 2.61
N ILE A 66 2.31 8.51 2.79
CA ILE A 66 2.35 9.53 3.86
C ILE A 66 2.43 10.93 3.27
N GLY A 67 1.53 11.82 3.69
CA GLY A 67 1.40 13.19 3.17
C GLY A 67 0.90 13.26 1.73
N PHE A 68 0.30 12.20 1.21
CA PHE A 68 -0.18 12.11 -0.17
C PHE A 68 -1.48 12.89 -0.38
N PRO A 69 -1.73 13.47 -1.58
CA PRO A 69 -0.87 13.43 -2.77
C PRO A 69 0.19 14.53 -2.83
N TRP A 70 0.00 15.63 -2.12
CA TRP A 70 0.75 16.87 -2.38
C TRP A 70 2.05 17.00 -1.61
N GLY A 71 2.20 16.28 -0.49
CA GLY A 71 3.37 16.42 0.37
C GLY A 71 3.41 17.72 1.17
N CYS A 72 2.41 18.60 1.10
CA CYS A 72 2.45 19.93 1.74
C CYS A 72 2.12 19.93 3.25
N HIS A 73 2.19 18.78 3.93
CA HIS A 73 1.99 18.67 5.37
C HIS A 73 3.28 18.97 6.12
N THR A 74 3.20 19.48 7.36
CA THR A 74 4.39 19.66 8.20
C THR A 74 5.03 18.30 8.53
N THR A 75 6.32 18.31 8.85
CA THR A 75 7.07 17.11 9.22
C THR A 75 6.44 16.37 10.39
N GLU A 76 5.96 17.10 11.41
CA GLU A 76 5.34 16.52 12.61
C GLU A 76 4.07 15.73 12.26
N ILE A 77 3.26 16.25 11.33
CA ILE A 77 2.04 15.58 10.86
C ILE A 77 2.39 14.31 10.08
N LYS A 78 3.40 14.36 9.20
CA LYS A 78 3.85 13.17 8.46
C LYS A 78 4.41 12.09 9.39
N ILE A 79 5.13 12.49 10.45
CA ILE A 79 5.62 11.55 11.47
C ILE A 79 4.44 10.89 12.19
N ALA A 80 3.45 11.67 12.63
CA ALA A 80 2.29 11.13 13.34
C ALA A 80 1.48 10.15 12.47
N GLU A 81 1.25 10.50 11.20
CA GLU A 81 0.58 9.63 10.23
C GLU A 81 1.35 8.33 9.99
N GLY A 82 2.68 8.42 9.79
CA GLY A 82 3.54 7.25 9.59
C GLY A 82 3.57 6.32 10.80
N LEU A 83 3.68 6.86 12.01
CA LEU A 83 3.64 6.08 13.25
C LEU A 83 2.30 5.36 13.44
N GLN A 84 1.19 6.01 13.08
CA GLN A 84 -0.13 5.39 13.12
C GLN A 84 -0.22 4.23 12.11
N CYS A 85 0.27 4.42 10.88
CA CYS A 85 0.29 3.36 9.86
C CYS A 85 1.16 2.16 10.28
N ILE A 86 2.30 2.40 10.93
CA ILE A 86 3.14 1.33 11.50
C ILE A 86 2.37 0.55 12.56
N LYS A 87 1.68 1.26 13.47
CA LYS A 87 0.84 0.64 14.50
C LYS A 87 -0.29 -0.20 13.91
N ASP A 88 -0.85 0.23 12.79
CA ASP A 88 -1.89 -0.48 12.05
C ASP A 88 -1.37 -1.65 11.20
N GLY A 89 -0.05 -1.86 11.15
CA GLY A 89 0.59 -3.03 10.54
C GLY A 89 1.11 -2.83 9.11
N ALA A 90 1.30 -1.58 8.67
CA ALA A 90 1.93 -1.32 7.37
C ALA A 90 3.35 -1.92 7.29
N HIS A 91 3.65 -2.55 6.15
CA HIS A 91 4.95 -3.15 5.86
C HIS A 91 5.90 -2.18 5.15
N ALA A 92 5.34 -1.16 4.49
CA ALA A 92 6.07 -0.12 3.77
C ALA A 92 5.32 1.21 3.88
N LEU A 93 6.08 2.30 3.95
CA LEU A 93 5.56 3.67 3.95
C LEU A 93 6.23 4.46 2.83
N ASP A 94 5.44 4.98 1.89
CA ASP A 94 5.90 5.83 0.80
C ASP A 94 5.58 7.29 1.14
N LEU A 95 6.60 8.04 1.55
CA LEU A 95 6.43 9.42 1.98
C LEU A 95 6.62 10.40 0.81
N VAL A 96 5.66 11.31 0.61
CA VAL A 96 5.82 12.40 -0.35
C VAL A 96 6.72 13.47 0.27
N ILE A 97 7.75 13.92 -0.46
CA ILE A 97 8.68 14.95 0.02
C ILE A 97 8.01 16.34 0.12
N ASN A 98 8.58 17.24 0.92
CA ASN A 98 8.17 18.66 1.01
C ASN A 98 8.77 19.48 -0.14
#